data_AF-H0ED60-F1
#
_entry.id   AF-H0ED60-F1
#
_cell.length_a   1.000
_cell.length_b   1.000
_cell.length_c   1.000
_cell.angle_alpha   90.00
_cell.angle_beta   90.00
_cell.angle_gamma   90.00
#
_symmetry.space_group_name_H-M   'P 1'
#
loop_
_entity.id
_entity.type
_entity.pdbx_description
1 polymer ?
#
loop_
_entity_poly.entity_id
_entity_poly.type
_entity_poly.pdbx_seq_one_letter_code
_entity_poly.pdbx_strand_id
1 'polypeptide(L)'
;MGAFVGAVEVGAHAIETDDPTLKRCFGVDKKICDCDWNYLKTLKTVQEPQETMPRLRDLLKYLAKPGLEHIWVLLDIKLDDDPETLFKLLASTIADVTPSKPWNQRLVLGCWLQVMVGPFGNAMRKKIKKDNRSLFLWTVNEVEVMKWSIRKEVDGVITDDPKKYLEVCDTYEGAPIHFSAATWAKIILMNILSRVFLIVIYWRDFKLKVKKNKPIEA
;
A
#
# COMPACT_ATOMS: atom_id res chain seq x y z
N MET A 1 -8.50 16.46 3.77
CA MET A 1 -7.98 16.29 2.39
C MET A 1 -6.64 16.99 2.21
N GLY A 2 -6.35 18.03 2.98
CA GLY A 2 -5.15 18.85 2.93
C GLY A 2 -3.85 18.06 2.91
N ALA A 3 -3.72 16.96 3.67
CA ALA A 3 -2.52 16.12 3.61
C ALA A 3 -2.27 15.52 2.21
N PHE A 4 -3.30 14.98 1.55
CA PHE A 4 -3.19 14.44 0.20
C PHE A 4 -2.92 15.53 -0.84
N VAL A 5 -3.57 16.69 -0.69
CA VAL A 5 -3.35 17.84 -1.58
C VAL A 5 -1.92 18.34 -1.45
N GLY A 6 -1.44 18.55 -0.23
CA GLY A 6 -0.08 19.00 0.05
C GLY A 6 0.97 18.00 -0.45
N ALA A 7 0.73 16.69 -0.33
CA ALA A 7 1.62 15.67 -0.88
C ALA A 7 1.75 15.77 -2.41
N VAL A 8 0.64 15.94 -3.13
CA VAL A 8 0.66 16.15 -4.58
C VAL A 8 1.36 17.46 -4.95
N GLU A 9 1.09 18.55 -4.21
CA GLU A 9 1.70 19.87 -4.46
C GLU A 9 3.23 19.87 -4.31
N VAL A 10 3.78 19.06 -3.40
CA VAL A 10 5.23 18.90 -3.25
C VAL A 10 5.84 17.90 -4.26
N GLY A 11 5.04 17.34 -5.17
CA GLY A 11 5.50 16.47 -6.25
C GLY A 11 5.41 14.97 -5.98
N ALA A 12 4.58 14.51 -5.04
CA ALA A 12 4.33 13.08 -4.87
C ALA A 12 3.64 12.50 -6.12
N HIS A 13 4.11 11.34 -6.58
CA HIS A 13 3.56 10.65 -7.75
C HIS A 13 2.51 9.58 -7.39
N ALA A 14 2.40 9.26 -6.09
CA ALA A 14 1.45 8.28 -5.58
C ALA A 14 0.95 8.67 -4.18
N ILE A 15 -0.26 8.27 -3.84
CA ILE A 15 -0.87 8.43 -2.52
C ILE A 15 -1.14 7.05 -1.91
N GLU A 16 -0.77 6.88 -0.64
CA GLU A 16 -1.05 5.73 0.21
C GLU A 16 -1.55 6.25 1.57
N THR A 17 -2.40 5.49 2.26
CA THR A 17 -2.89 5.87 3.60
C THR A 17 -3.48 4.68 4.34
N ASP A 18 -3.06 4.51 5.59
CA ASP A 18 -3.71 3.63 6.55
C ASP A 18 -3.46 4.07 8.01
N ASP A 19 -4.46 3.86 8.86
CA ASP A 19 -4.27 3.81 10.31
C ASP A 19 -5.36 2.90 10.89
N PRO A 20 -5.05 1.84 11.64
CA PRO A 20 -6.08 1.02 12.26
C PRO A 20 -6.82 1.75 13.40
N THR A 21 -6.28 2.87 13.90
CA THR A 21 -6.79 3.57 15.08
C THR A 21 -7.04 5.06 14.83
N LEU A 22 -7.91 5.64 15.65
CA LEU A 22 -8.21 7.07 15.62
C LEU A 22 -7.25 7.90 16.50
N LYS A 23 -6.39 7.26 17.28
CA LYS A 23 -5.64 7.90 18.36
C LYS A 23 -4.64 8.93 17.85
N ARG A 24 -3.85 8.55 16.84
CA ARG A 24 -2.79 9.39 16.31
C ARG A 24 -3.34 10.59 15.54
N CYS A 25 -4.29 10.37 14.63
CA CYS A 25 -4.78 11.42 13.75
C CYS A 25 -5.91 12.25 14.37
N PHE A 26 -6.76 11.66 15.21
CA PHE A 26 -7.98 12.28 15.74
C PHE A 26 -8.01 12.36 17.28
N GLY A 27 -6.99 11.88 17.98
CA GLY A 27 -6.90 11.95 19.44
C GLY A 27 -7.85 11.02 20.19
N VAL A 28 -8.57 10.13 19.48
CA VAL A 28 -9.58 9.24 20.06
C VAL A 28 -9.00 7.84 20.23
N ASP A 29 -9.01 7.30 21.44
CA ASP A 29 -8.51 5.95 21.72
C ASP A 29 -9.54 4.87 21.35
N LYS A 30 -9.78 4.72 20.04
CA LYS A 30 -10.68 3.72 19.44
C LYS A 30 -10.09 3.18 18.14
N LYS A 31 -10.48 1.96 17.76
CA LYS A 31 -10.23 1.43 16.41
C LYS A 31 -11.26 1.97 15.42
N ILE A 32 -10.86 2.11 14.17
CA ILE A 32 -11.76 2.54 13.09
C ILE A 32 -12.87 1.52 12.87
N CYS A 33 -12.55 0.22 12.90
CA CYS A 33 -13.49 -0.88 12.70
C CYS A 33 -14.63 -0.93 13.73
N ASP A 34 -14.47 -0.29 14.89
CA ASP A 34 -15.47 -0.28 15.96
C ASP A 34 -16.42 0.92 15.85
N CYS A 35 -16.31 1.73 14.78
CA CYS A 35 -17.02 2.98 14.60
C CYS A 35 -17.83 2.99 13.30
N ASP A 36 -19.03 3.60 13.34
CA ASP A 36 -19.79 3.86 12.11
C ASP A 36 -19.41 5.20 11.45
N TRP A 37 -19.82 5.37 10.19
CA TRP A 37 -19.54 6.59 9.44
C TRP A 37 -20.18 7.85 10.03
N ASN A 38 -21.35 7.72 10.69
CA ASN A 38 -22.00 8.87 11.30
C ASN A 38 -21.20 9.44 12.46
N TYR A 39 -20.50 8.60 13.20
CA TYR A 39 -19.53 9.01 14.19
C TYR A 39 -18.24 9.54 13.53
N LEU A 40 -17.62 8.75 12.65
CA LEU A 40 -16.32 9.08 12.04
C LEU A 40 -16.32 10.44 11.33
N LYS A 41 -17.41 10.78 10.63
CA LYS A 41 -17.52 12.06 9.91
C LYS A 41 -17.53 13.30 10.82
N THR A 42 -17.77 13.14 12.13
CA THR A 42 -17.76 14.24 13.10
C THR A 42 -16.37 14.55 13.63
N LEU A 43 -15.43 13.61 13.50
CA LEU A 43 -14.07 13.75 14.03
C LEU A 43 -13.26 14.76 13.23
N LYS A 44 -12.32 15.41 13.94
CA LYS A 44 -11.38 16.38 13.39
C LYS A 44 -9.95 15.97 13.70
N THR A 45 -9.03 16.24 12.77
CA THR A 45 -7.61 15.98 12.98
C THR A 45 -7.07 16.77 14.16
N VAL A 46 -6.13 16.21 14.90
CA VAL A 46 -5.46 16.90 16.02
C VAL A 46 -4.50 17.99 15.52
N GLN A 47 -3.93 17.81 14.33
CA GLN A 47 -3.04 18.76 13.70
C GLN A 47 -3.81 19.82 12.92
N GLU A 48 -3.34 21.07 12.98
CA GLU A 48 -3.87 22.20 12.22
C GLU A 48 -3.37 22.21 10.76
N PRO A 49 -4.19 22.65 9.79
CA PRO A 49 -5.60 23.02 9.96
C PRO A 49 -6.47 21.78 10.24
N GLN A 50 -7.38 21.87 11.22
CA GLN A 50 -8.26 20.75 11.55
C GLN A 50 -9.18 20.35 10.38
N GLU A 51 -9.12 19.09 9.97
CA GLU A 51 -9.93 18.53 8.89
C GLU A 51 -10.74 17.31 9.31
N THR A 52 -11.84 17.03 8.61
CA THR A 52 -12.59 15.78 8.78
C THR A 52 -11.91 14.62 8.06
N MET A 53 -12.21 13.40 8.49
CA MET A 53 -11.77 12.17 7.82
C MET A 53 -12.27 12.13 6.35
N PRO A 54 -11.37 12.05 5.36
CA PRO A 54 -11.77 11.85 3.97
C PRO A 54 -12.17 10.40 3.72
N ARG A 55 -13.14 10.16 2.83
CA ARG A 55 -13.40 8.81 2.29
C ARG A 55 -12.55 8.58 1.04
N LEU A 56 -12.39 7.32 0.66
CA LEU A 56 -11.82 6.94 -0.63
C LEU A 56 -12.50 7.68 -1.80
N ARG A 57 -13.83 7.80 -1.77
CA ARG A 57 -14.59 8.55 -2.78
C ARG A 57 -14.14 10.00 -2.91
N ASP A 58 -13.82 10.66 -1.79
CA ASP A 58 -13.43 12.07 -1.78
C ASP A 58 -12.02 12.23 -2.39
N LEU A 59 -11.11 11.29 -2.10
CA LEU A 59 -9.80 11.19 -2.75
C LEU A 59 -9.91 10.94 -4.26
N LEU A 60 -10.72 9.96 -4.67
CA LEU A 60 -10.91 9.65 -6.10
C LEU A 60 -11.48 10.85 -6.87
N LYS A 61 -12.46 11.58 -6.29
CA LYS A 61 -13.00 12.81 -6.89
C LYS A 61 -11.95 13.90 -7.04
N TYR A 62 -11.08 14.05 -6.04
CA TYR A 62 -9.95 14.97 -6.14
C TYR A 62 -9.01 14.57 -7.29
N LEU A 63 -8.60 13.30 -7.37
CA LEU A 63 -7.66 12.80 -8.38
C LEU A 63 -8.24 12.68 -9.79
N ALA A 64 -9.57 12.78 -9.93
CA ALA A 64 -10.25 12.87 -11.21
C ALA A 64 -10.24 14.29 -11.81
N LYS A 65 -9.77 15.30 -11.07
CA LYS A 65 -9.62 16.67 -11.60
C LYS A 65 -8.56 16.72 -12.71
N PRO A 66 -8.75 17.57 -13.74
CA PRO A 66 -7.76 17.76 -14.79
C PRO A 66 -6.39 18.15 -14.24
N GLY A 67 -5.32 17.60 -14.81
CA GLY A 67 -3.93 17.84 -14.42
C GLY A 67 -3.39 16.86 -13.39
N LEU A 68 -4.24 16.04 -12.76
CA LEU A 68 -3.83 15.04 -11.77
C LEU A 68 -3.73 13.62 -12.32
N GLU A 69 -3.88 13.41 -13.63
CA GLU A 69 -3.88 12.10 -14.29
C GLU A 69 -2.61 11.28 -14.05
N HIS A 70 -1.51 11.95 -13.73
CA HIS A 70 -0.21 11.38 -13.45
C HIS A 70 -0.07 10.82 -12.03
N ILE A 71 -1.01 11.13 -11.12
CA ILE A 71 -1.00 10.67 -9.73
C ILE A 71 -1.63 9.27 -9.64
N TRP A 72 -0.89 8.36 -9.01
CA TRP A 72 -1.31 6.99 -8.71
C TRP A 72 -1.88 6.90 -7.29
N VAL A 73 -2.68 5.87 -7.03
CA VAL A 73 -3.14 5.51 -5.68
C VAL A 73 -2.74 4.09 -5.41
N LEU A 74 -2.08 3.89 -4.28
CA LEU A 74 -1.83 2.57 -3.75
C LEU A 74 -2.83 2.31 -2.63
N LEU A 75 -3.65 1.27 -2.83
CA LEU A 75 -4.62 0.82 -1.85
C LEU A 75 -3.99 -0.30 -1.04
N ASP A 76 -3.67 -0.01 0.23
CA ASP A 76 -3.29 -1.03 1.18
C ASP A 76 -4.55 -1.67 1.77
N ILE A 77 -4.73 -2.97 1.52
CA ILE A 77 -5.93 -3.71 1.92
C ILE A 77 -5.65 -4.39 3.26
N LYS A 78 -6.35 -3.96 4.31
CA LYS A 78 -6.30 -4.61 5.63
C LYS A 78 -7.11 -5.90 5.62
N LEU A 79 -6.59 -6.91 6.32
CA LEU A 79 -7.17 -8.26 6.37
C LEU A 79 -8.25 -8.41 7.45
N ASP A 80 -8.59 -7.34 8.15
CA ASP A 80 -9.53 -7.35 9.26
C ASP A 80 -10.99 -7.37 8.79
N ASP A 81 -11.25 -6.98 7.53
CA ASP A 81 -12.57 -6.94 6.92
C ASP A 81 -12.94 -8.24 6.20
N ASP A 82 -14.24 -8.50 6.06
CA ASP A 82 -14.74 -9.54 5.15
C ASP A 82 -14.30 -9.22 3.70
N PRO A 83 -13.50 -10.07 3.05
CA PRO A 83 -12.89 -9.74 1.77
C PRO A 83 -13.94 -9.55 0.67
N GLU A 84 -15.03 -10.33 0.67
CA GLU A 84 -16.06 -10.21 -0.37
C GLU A 84 -16.78 -8.87 -0.28
N THR A 85 -17.17 -8.46 0.92
CA THR A 85 -17.79 -7.17 1.20
C THR A 85 -16.84 -6.02 0.88
N LEU A 86 -15.58 -6.12 1.32
CA LEU A 86 -14.57 -5.10 1.07
C LEU A 86 -14.34 -4.87 -0.43
N PHE A 87 -14.09 -5.93 -1.20
CA PHE A 87 -13.83 -5.79 -2.64
C PHE A 87 -15.08 -5.32 -3.40
N LYS A 88 -16.30 -5.70 -2.99
CA LYS A 88 -17.54 -5.18 -3.58
C LYS A 88 -17.69 -3.67 -3.34
N LEU A 89 -17.48 -3.20 -2.10
CA LEU A 89 -17.57 -1.78 -1.75
C LEU A 89 -16.47 -0.97 -2.43
N LEU A 90 -15.25 -1.51 -2.50
CA LEU A 90 -14.13 -0.91 -3.20
C LEU A 90 -14.44 -0.74 -4.69
N ALA A 91 -14.87 -1.81 -5.36
CA ALA A 91 -15.23 -1.77 -6.78
C ALA A 91 -16.36 -0.76 -7.07
N SER A 92 -17.40 -0.77 -6.24
CA SER A 92 -18.51 0.18 -6.33
C SER A 92 -18.05 1.64 -6.18
N THR A 93 -17.20 1.91 -5.17
CA THR A 93 -16.67 3.26 -4.92
C THR A 93 -15.76 3.75 -6.05
N ILE A 94 -14.94 2.86 -6.62
CA ILE A 94 -14.08 3.17 -7.76
C ILE A 94 -14.92 3.49 -9.00
N ALA A 95 -15.96 2.69 -9.26
CA ALA A 95 -16.84 2.86 -10.43
C ALA A 95 -17.69 4.14 -10.36
N ASP A 96 -18.03 4.61 -9.15
CA ASP A 96 -18.83 5.82 -8.93
C ASP A 96 -18.12 7.12 -9.32
N VAL A 97 -16.79 7.11 -9.48
CA VAL A 97 -16.02 8.28 -9.91
C VAL A 97 -15.45 8.04 -11.30
N THR A 98 -15.87 8.83 -12.29
CA THR A 98 -15.36 8.74 -13.67
C THR A 98 -14.11 9.63 -13.83
N PRO A 99 -12.92 9.06 -14.10
CA PRO A 99 -11.71 9.83 -14.36
C PRO A 99 -11.48 10.05 -15.87
N SER A 100 -10.67 11.05 -16.24
CA SER A 100 -10.17 11.21 -17.62
C SER A 100 -9.25 10.06 -18.05
N LYS A 101 -8.35 9.63 -17.15
CA LYS A 101 -7.50 8.45 -17.32
C LYS A 101 -8.04 7.28 -16.48
N PRO A 102 -8.32 6.09 -17.08
CA PRO A 102 -8.92 4.94 -16.39
C PRO A 102 -8.20 4.50 -15.10
N TRP A 103 -8.98 4.13 -14.08
CA TRP A 103 -8.45 3.71 -12.77
C TRP A 103 -7.53 2.49 -12.83
N ASN A 104 -7.75 1.55 -13.75
CA ASN A 104 -6.86 0.39 -13.91
C ASN A 104 -5.44 0.76 -14.39
N GLN A 105 -5.19 2.01 -14.75
CA GLN A 105 -3.86 2.55 -15.08
C GLN A 105 -3.30 3.45 -13.98
N ARG A 106 -3.99 3.55 -12.84
CA ARG A 106 -3.69 4.51 -11.75
C ARG A 106 -3.84 3.92 -10.35
N LEU A 107 -4.58 2.82 -10.20
CA LEU A 107 -4.76 2.12 -8.94
C LEU A 107 -3.87 0.89 -8.90
N VAL A 108 -3.14 0.73 -7.80
CA VAL A 108 -2.29 -0.43 -7.54
C VAL A 108 -2.57 -0.98 -6.15
N LEU A 109 -2.50 -2.31 -6.02
CA LEU A 109 -2.48 -2.98 -4.73
C LEU A 109 -1.02 -3.21 -4.33
N GLY A 110 -0.63 -2.73 -3.15
CA GLY A 110 0.76 -2.82 -2.67
C GLY A 110 1.23 -4.25 -2.40
N CYS A 111 2.52 -4.51 -2.59
CA CYS A 111 3.19 -5.77 -2.22
C CYS A 111 4.35 -5.49 -1.27
N TRP A 112 4.45 -6.26 -0.18
CA TRP A 112 5.47 -6.06 0.86
C TRP A 112 6.90 -6.11 0.29
N LEU A 113 7.75 -5.15 0.65
CA LEU A 113 9.13 -5.03 0.15
C LEU A 113 10.02 -6.24 0.48
N GLN A 114 9.91 -6.76 1.70
CA GLN A 114 10.94 -7.67 2.24
C GLN A 114 10.98 -9.03 1.52
N VAL A 115 9.87 -9.46 0.93
CA VAL A 115 9.82 -10.65 0.07
C VAL A 115 10.49 -10.45 -1.29
N MET A 116 10.81 -9.21 -1.66
CA MET A 116 11.49 -8.88 -2.90
C MET A 116 13.02 -8.96 -2.75
N VAL A 117 13.61 -8.97 -1.56
CA VAL A 117 15.08 -9.06 -1.46
C VAL A 117 15.56 -10.52 -1.47
N GLY A 118 16.60 -10.83 -2.26
CA GLY A 118 17.21 -12.18 -2.36
C GLY A 118 16.81 -12.98 -3.62
N PRO A 119 17.27 -14.24 -3.78
CA PRO A 119 17.09 -15.02 -5.00
C PRO A 119 15.63 -15.22 -5.43
N PHE A 120 14.72 -15.45 -4.49
CA PHE A 120 13.30 -15.62 -4.78
C PHE A 120 12.63 -14.32 -5.20
N GLY A 121 12.92 -13.23 -4.48
CA GLY A 121 12.46 -11.91 -4.88
C GLY A 121 13.00 -11.50 -6.25
N ASN A 122 14.24 -11.89 -6.60
CA ASN A 122 14.78 -11.70 -7.95
C ASN A 122 13.93 -12.44 -9.01
N ALA A 123 13.55 -13.70 -8.76
CA ALA A 123 12.70 -14.46 -9.66
C ALA A 123 11.30 -13.84 -9.80
N MET A 124 10.71 -13.40 -8.68
CA MET A 124 9.42 -12.71 -8.66
C MET A 124 9.46 -11.41 -9.46
N ARG A 125 10.48 -10.56 -9.27
CA ARG A 125 10.66 -9.33 -10.05
C ARG A 125 10.82 -9.59 -11.54
N LYS A 126 11.61 -10.61 -11.92
CA LYS A 126 11.74 -11.00 -13.33
C LYS A 126 10.41 -11.40 -13.94
N LYS A 127 9.57 -12.13 -13.19
CA LYS A 127 8.22 -12.50 -13.63
C LYS A 127 7.31 -11.27 -13.77
N ILE A 128 7.30 -10.37 -12.77
CA ILE A 128 6.51 -9.13 -12.79
C ILE A 128 6.87 -8.26 -14.00
N LYS A 129 8.18 -8.06 -14.25
CA LYS A 129 8.67 -7.30 -15.42
C LYS A 129 8.30 -8.00 -16.74
N LYS A 130 8.43 -9.32 -16.81
CA LYS A 130 8.02 -10.12 -17.99
C LYS A 130 6.52 -9.99 -18.28
N ASP A 131 5.69 -9.96 -17.23
CA ASP A 131 4.25 -9.87 -17.34
C ASP A 131 3.77 -8.40 -17.53
N ASN A 132 4.70 -7.47 -17.73
CA ASN A 132 4.47 -6.02 -17.89
C ASN A 132 3.61 -5.42 -16.77
N ARG A 133 3.89 -5.84 -15.52
CA ARG A 133 3.22 -5.33 -14.33
C ARG A 133 4.16 -4.42 -13.56
N SER A 134 3.61 -3.34 -13.01
CA SER A 134 4.37 -2.42 -12.16
C SER A 134 4.63 -3.02 -10.77
N LEU A 135 5.79 -2.70 -10.20
CA LEU A 135 6.23 -3.10 -8.87
C LEU A 135 6.46 -1.88 -7.99
N PHE A 136 5.64 -1.77 -6.95
CA PHE A 136 5.77 -0.76 -5.90
C PHE A 136 6.22 -1.40 -4.60
N LEU A 137 7.16 -0.76 -3.91
CA LEU A 137 7.77 -1.27 -2.68
C LEU A 137 7.34 -0.44 -1.47
N TRP A 138 6.97 -1.11 -0.37
CA TRP A 138 6.58 -0.44 0.88
C TRP A 138 7.07 -1.19 2.13
N THR A 139 7.37 -0.53 3.26
CA THR A 139 7.67 0.91 3.43
C THR A 139 9.19 1.13 3.32
N VAL A 140 9.62 2.11 2.54
CA VAL A 140 11.04 2.40 2.25
C VAL A 140 11.45 3.71 2.92
N ASN A 141 12.00 3.62 4.14
CA ASN A 141 12.43 4.82 4.90
C ASN A 141 13.97 4.93 5.08
N GLU A 142 14.68 3.82 4.91
CA GLU A 142 16.15 3.74 5.03
C GLU A 142 16.82 4.10 3.70
N VAL A 143 17.82 4.99 3.72
CA VAL A 143 18.53 5.48 2.51
C VAL A 143 19.14 4.33 1.70
N GLU A 144 19.75 3.35 2.35
CA GLU A 144 20.33 2.20 1.65
C GLU A 144 19.26 1.36 0.92
N VAL A 145 18.04 1.31 1.47
CA VAL A 145 16.91 0.63 0.85
C VAL A 145 16.33 1.48 -0.29
N MET A 146 16.33 2.81 -0.17
CA MET A 146 16.00 3.73 -1.27
C MET A 146 16.95 3.53 -2.46
N LYS A 147 18.26 3.60 -2.21
CA LYS A 147 19.32 3.34 -3.22
C LYS A 147 19.16 1.96 -3.86
N TRP A 148 18.84 0.94 -3.06
CA TRP A 148 18.59 -0.41 -3.58
C TRP A 148 17.38 -0.45 -4.51
N SER A 149 16.29 0.24 -4.13
CA SER A 149 15.07 0.33 -4.93
C SER A 149 15.37 0.97 -6.29
N ILE A 150 16.09 2.10 -6.30
CA ILE A 150 16.55 2.78 -7.53
C ILE A 150 17.40 1.83 -8.38
N ARG A 151 18.41 1.19 -7.79
CA ARG A 151 19.30 0.25 -8.50
C ARG A 151 18.57 -0.97 -9.06
N LYS A 152 17.41 -1.33 -8.51
CA LYS A 152 16.58 -2.43 -9.01
C LYS A 152 15.53 -2.00 -10.03
N GLU A 153 15.49 -0.72 -10.39
CA GLU A 153 14.54 -0.16 -11.36
C GLU A 153 13.10 -0.51 -10.98
N VAL A 154 12.75 -0.36 -9.70
CA VAL A 154 11.35 -0.53 -9.30
C VAL A 154 10.52 0.66 -9.77
N ASP A 155 9.25 0.42 -10.09
CA ASP A 155 8.37 1.45 -10.66
C ASP A 155 7.96 2.52 -9.62
N GLY A 156 8.08 2.21 -8.33
CA GLY A 156 7.90 3.20 -7.27
C GLY A 156 8.17 2.67 -5.88
N VAL A 157 8.29 3.60 -4.93
CA VAL A 157 8.40 3.30 -3.49
C VAL A 157 7.35 4.08 -2.72
N ILE A 158 6.93 3.51 -1.59
CA ILE A 158 6.12 4.18 -0.58
C ILE A 158 7.03 4.50 0.59
N THR A 159 7.07 5.77 0.97
CA THR A 159 7.94 6.30 2.02
C THR A 159 7.21 7.38 2.81
N ASP A 160 7.51 7.47 4.10
CA ASP A 160 6.99 8.55 4.94
C ASP A 160 7.67 9.90 4.63
N ASP A 161 8.81 9.87 3.90
CA ASP A 161 9.59 11.06 3.54
C ASP A 161 9.85 11.13 2.03
N PRO A 162 8.86 11.55 1.23
CA PRO A 162 8.99 11.62 -0.23
C PRO A 162 10.05 12.62 -0.67
N LYS A 163 10.28 13.70 0.09
CA LYS A 163 11.30 14.71 -0.23
C LYS A 163 12.70 14.10 -0.16
N LYS A 164 12.99 13.38 0.93
CA LYS A 164 14.25 12.65 1.07
C LYS A 164 14.45 11.61 -0.02
N TYR A 165 13.38 10.90 -0.42
CA TYR A 165 13.51 9.94 -1.51
C TYR A 165 13.86 10.61 -2.84
N LEU A 166 13.23 11.75 -3.17
CA LEU A 166 13.56 12.52 -4.38
C LEU A 166 15.02 12.99 -4.36
N GLU A 167 15.51 13.49 -3.22
CA GLU A 167 16.93 13.86 -3.07
C GLU A 167 17.87 12.67 -3.31
N VAL A 168 17.52 11.48 -2.82
CA VAL A 168 18.31 10.26 -3.09
C VAL A 168 18.26 9.88 -4.57
N CYS A 169 17.11 10.03 -5.25
CA CYS A 169 17.01 9.81 -6.69
C CYS A 169 17.94 10.75 -7.48
N ASP A 170 18.04 12.01 -7.07
CA ASP A 170 18.85 13.02 -7.75
C ASP A 170 20.35 12.85 -7.51
N THR A 171 20.73 12.38 -6.31
CA THR A 171 22.15 12.32 -5.87
C THR A 171 22.81 10.96 -6.01
N TYR A 172 22.06 9.87 -6.16
CA TYR A 172 22.61 8.53 -6.13
C TYR A 172 23.12 8.06 -7.51
N GLU A 173 24.44 8.03 -7.66
CA GLU A 173 25.12 7.64 -8.90
C GLU A 173 25.51 6.14 -8.96
N GLY A 174 24.79 5.27 -8.24
CA GLY A 174 25.00 3.81 -8.32
C GLY A 174 26.14 3.25 -7.46
N ALA A 175 26.56 3.99 -6.43
CA ALA A 175 27.56 3.54 -5.46
C ALA A 175 27.20 2.18 -4.81
N PRO A 176 28.19 1.37 -4.36
CA PRO A 176 27.92 0.13 -3.65
C PRO A 176 27.02 0.33 -2.43
N ILE A 177 26.04 -0.56 -2.26
CA ILE A 177 25.05 -0.52 -1.17
C ILE A 177 25.47 -1.54 -0.13
N HIS A 178 25.56 -1.11 1.13
CA HIS A 178 25.92 -1.97 2.25
C HIS A 178 24.79 -1.99 3.28
N PHE A 179 24.04 -3.09 3.30
CA PHE A 179 23.03 -3.29 4.33
C PHE A 179 23.67 -3.67 5.67
N SER A 180 23.15 -3.08 6.75
CA SER A 180 23.56 -3.42 8.10
C SER A 180 23.18 -4.88 8.44
N ALA A 181 23.86 -5.46 9.43
CA ALA A 181 23.52 -6.80 9.94
C ALA A 181 22.07 -6.87 10.44
N ALA A 182 21.57 -5.79 11.06
CA ALA A 182 20.17 -5.69 11.50
C ALA A 182 19.19 -5.70 10.31
N THR A 183 19.51 -4.96 9.24
CA THR A 183 18.72 -4.96 8.00
C THR A 183 18.69 -6.36 7.39
N TRP A 184 19.83 -7.05 7.32
CA TRP A 184 19.90 -8.43 6.85
C TRP A 184 19.08 -9.40 7.70
N ALA A 185 19.19 -9.32 9.02
CA ALA A 185 18.41 -10.15 9.94
C ALA A 185 16.90 -9.94 9.73
N LYS A 186 16.46 -8.69 9.56
CA LYS A 186 15.07 -8.34 9.27
C LYS A 186 14.60 -8.92 7.93
N ILE A 187 15.40 -8.80 6.87
CA ILE A 187 15.11 -9.37 5.54
C ILE A 187 14.96 -10.89 5.63
N ILE A 188 15.89 -11.58 6.30
CA ILE A 188 15.88 -13.04 6.45
C ILE A 188 14.63 -13.48 7.23
N LEU A 189 14.40 -12.86 8.40
CA LEU A 189 13.25 -13.17 9.24
C LEU A 189 11.94 -13.02 8.47
N MET A 190 11.81 -11.95 7.69
CA MET A 190 10.58 -11.67 6.94
C MET A 190 10.37 -12.60 5.75
N ASN A 191 11.46 -13.02 5.10
CA ASN A 191 11.39 -14.10 4.11
C ASN A 191 10.92 -15.41 4.75
N ILE A 192 11.38 -15.75 5.96
CA ILE A 192 10.92 -16.94 6.68
C ILE A 192 9.44 -16.81 7.07
N LEU A 193 9.05 -15.70 7.70
CA LEU A 193 7.69 -15.44 8.14
C LEU A 193 6.70 -15.47 6.98
N SER A 194 7.04 -14.86 5.83
CA SER A 194 6.17 -14.89 4.64
C SER A 194 5.95 -16.32 4.13
N ARG A 195 6.95 -17.20 4.21
CA ARG A 195 6.83 -18.61 3.81
C ARG A 195 5.95 -19.38 4.78
N VAL A 196 6.16 -19.20 6.09
CA VAL A 196 5.31 -19.80 7.11
C VAL A 196 3.87 -19.32 6.92
N PHE A 197 3.66 -18.03 6.69
CA PHE A 197 2.35 -17.45 6.44
C PHE A 197 1.68 -18.01 5.18
N LEU A 198 2.41 -18.13 4.06
CA LEU A 198 1.90 -18.77 2.84
C LEU A 198 1.55 -20.25 3.08
N ILE A 199 2.35 -20.99 3.85
CA ILE A 199 2.05 -22.37 4.23
C ILE A 199 0.79 -22.41 5.08
N VAL A 200 0.67 -21.56 6.11
CA VAL A 200 -0.50 -21.50 6.99
C VAL A 200 -1.77 -21.14 6.21
N ILE A 201 -1.73 -20.14 5.33
CA ILE A 201 -2.85 -19.79 4.45
C ILE A 201 -3.18 -20.95 3.52
N TYR A 202 -2.18 -21.52 2.84
CA TYR A 202 -2.39 -22.64 1.94
C TYR A 202 -3.05 -23.82 2.67
N TRP A 203 -2.60 -24.14 3.89
CA TRP A 203 -3.18 -25.18 4.73
C TRP A 203 -4.57 -24.83 5.25
N ARG A 204 -4.83 -23.56 5.60
CA ARG A 204 -6.16 -23.07 6.01
C ARG A 204 -7.14 -23.17 4.84
N ASP A 205 -6.75 -22.69 3.67
CA ASP A 205 -7.58 -22.67 2.47
C ASP A 205 -7.76 -24.09 1.90
N PHE A 206 -6.76 -24.96 2.04
CA PHE A 206 -6.90 -26.40 1.80
C PHE A 206 -7.92 -27.02 2.76
N LYS A 207 -7.85 -26.71 4.06
CA LYS A 207 -8.87 -27.16 5.03
C LYS A 207 -10.27 -26.59 4.74
N LEU A 208 -10.37 -25.34 4.26
CA LEU A 208 -11.65 -24.74 3.85
C LEU A 208 -12.22 -25.40 2.59
N LYS A 209 -11.38 -25.71 1.59
CA LYS A 209 -11.77 -26.49 0.40
C LYS A 209 -12.18 -27.92 0.77
N VAL A 210 -11.46 -28.58 1.67
CA VAL A 210 -11.83 -29.91 2.19
C VAL A 210 -13.15 -29.87 2.97
N LYS A 211 -13.42 -28.80 3.74
CA LYS A 211 -14.72 -28.61 4.41
C LYS A 211 -15.87 -28.35 3.43
N LYS A 212 -15.64 -27.57 2.36
CA LYS A 212 -16.64 -27.31 1.31
C LYS A 212 -16.89 -28.52 0.40
N ASN A 213 -15.94 -29.45 0.30
CA ASN A 213 -16.02 -30.65 -0.54
C ASN A 213 -16.37 -31.93 0.25
N LYS A 214 -16.95 -31.84 1.45
CA LYS A 214 -17.57 -33.04 2.03
C LYS A 214 -18.75 -33.45 1.14
N PRO A 215 -18.81 -34.69 0.62
CA PRO A 215 -19.96 -35.15 -0.12
C PRO A 215 -21.19 -35.01 0.78
N ILE A 216 -22.24 -34.43 0.23
CA ILE A 216 -23.57 -34.51 0.83
C ILE A 216 -23.90 -36.00 0.81
N GLU A 217 -23.94 -36.62 1.99
CA GLU A 217 -24.44 -37.98 2.13
C GLU A 217 -25.88 -37.98 1.61
N ALA A 218 -26.13 -38.86 0.64
CA ALA A 218 -27.42 -39.05 -0.02
C ALA A 218 -28.47 -39.64 0.92
#